data_AF-A0A9W4T188-F1
#
_entry.id   AF-A0A9W4T188-F1
#
_cell.length_a   1.000
_cell.length_b   1.000
_cell.length_c   1.000
_cell.angle_alpha   90.00
_cell.angle_beta   90.00
_cell.angle_gamma   90.00
#
_symmetry.space_group_name_H-M   'P 1'
#
loop_
_entity.id
_entity.type
_entity.pdbx_description
1 polymer ?
#
loop_
_entity_poly.entity_id
_entity_poly.type
_entity_poly.pdbx_seq_one_letter_code
_entity_poly.pdbx_strand_id
1 'polypeptide(L)'
;NDPTQFRSLSPGKLVKFLVESGDHVKRGDKIHMPFIATEDGIVQFIKTLISSVHYALYFKVQLSVMNPPVLVGDKAHQRYCKVEHIFECILDGYDNQAILHKIPAKLEAALLRISNETHSQGLEYPAK
;
A
#
# COMPACT_ATOMS: atom_id res chain seq x y z
N ASN A 1 15.37 2.28 8.81
CA ASN A 1 16.77 1.97 8.47
C ASN A 1 17.49 1.68 9.76
N ASP A 2 17.89 0.43 9.99
CA ASP A 2 18.59 0.06 11.23
C ASP A 2 20.08 0.44 11.06
N PRO A 3 20.62 1.40 11.83
CA PRO A 3 21.99 1.87 11.65
C PRO A 3 23.05 0.84 12.03
N THR A 4 22.66 -0.22 12.75
CA THR A 4 23.59 -1.25 13.23
C THR A 4 23.83 -2.38 12.22
N GLN A 5 22.99 -2.48 11.19
CA GLN A 5 23.01 -3.60 10.25
C GLN A 5 23.42 -3.14 8.85
N PHE A 6 24.58 -3.61 8.40
CA PHE A 6 25.01 -3.44 7.01
C PHE A 6 24.30 -4.46 6.11
N ARG A 7 23.35 -4.00 5.30
CA ARG A 7 22.62 -4.81 4.30
C ARG A 7 23.09 -4.43 2.90
N SER A 8 23.43 -5.41 2.06
CA SER A 8 23.71 -5.17 0.65
C SER A 8 22.41 -4.91 -0.12
N LEU A 9 22.34 -3.77 -0.84
CA LEU A 9 21.18 -3.37 -1.66
C LEU A 9 21.10 -4.10 -3.02
N SER A 10 22.10 -4.88 -3.37
CA SER A 10 22.15 -5.65 -4.62
C SER A 10 22.36 -7.14 -4.32
N PRO A 11 21.69 -8.06 -5.03
CA PRO A 11 21.85 -9.52 -4.88
C PRO A 11 23.18 -10.03 -5.51
N GLY A 12 24.26 -9.26 -5.37
CA GLY A 12 25.60 -9.60 -5.84
C GLY A 12 26.43 -10.35 -4.79
N LYS A 13 27.37 -11.18 -5.26
CA LYS A 13 28.32 -11.90 -4.41
C LYS A 13 29.30 -10.93 -3.75
N LEU A 14 29.41 -10.96 -2.42
CA LEU A 14 30.41 -10.20 -1.67
C LEU A 14 31.81 -10.70 -2.03
N VAL A 15 32.66 -9.81 -2.53
CA VAL A 15 33.97 -10.17 -3.08
C VAL A 15 35.05 -10.15 -2.00
N LYS A 16 35.25 -9.05 -1.26
CA LYS A 16 36.22 -8.93 -0.15
C LYS A 16 35.80 -7.82 0.80
N PHE A 17 36.02 -8.01 2.10
CA PHE A 17 35.93 -6.95 3.11
C PHE A 17 37.27 -6.20 3.16
N LEU A 18 37.23 -4.87 3.31
CA LEU A 18 38.43 -4.03 3.45
C LEU A 18 38.89 -3.85 4.90
N VAL A 19 38.08 -4.33 5.85
CA VAL A 19 38.21 -4.08 7.28
C VAL A 19 38.17 -5.42 8.02
N GLU A 20 39.00 -5.58 9.05
CA GLU A 20 39.06 -6.81 9.84
C GLU A 20 38.05 -6.80 11.01
N SER A 21 37.77 -7.98 11.57
CA SER A 21 36.83 -8.10 12.69
C SER A 21 37.42 -7.41 13.93
N GLY A 22 36.78 -6.36 14.42
CA GLY A 22 37.21 -5.62 15.62
C GLY A 22 37.84 -4.25 15.32
N ASP A 23 37.98 -3.86 14.06
CA ASP A 23 38.47 -2.53 13.70
C ASP A 23 37.44 -1.43 14.00
N HIS A 24 37.96 -0.28 14.44
CA HIS A 24 37.17 0.92 14.67
C HIS A 24 37.00 1.69 13.36
N VAL A 25 35.75 1.84 12.93
CA VAL A 25 35.40 2.48 11.67
C VAL A 25 34.68 3.78 11.99
N LYS A 26 35.09 4.88 11.35
CA LYS A 26 34.46 6.18 11.48
C LYS A 26 33.42 6.38 10.38
N ARG A 27 32.42 7.23 10.62
CA ARG A 27 31.45 7.68 9.62
C ARG A 27 32.20 8.22 8.40
N GLY A 28 31.94 7.65 7.24
CA GLY A 28 32.63 8.00 5.99
C GLY A 28 33.67 6.98 5.52
N ASP A 29 34.07 6.04 6.38
CA ASP A 29 35.05 5.03 6.02
C ASP A 29 34.43 3.92 5.13
N LYS A 30 35.23 3.43 4.19
CA LYS A 30 34.82 2.42 3.20
C LYS A 30 35.00 1.01 3.79
N ILE A 31 33.91 0.37 4.17
CA ILE A 31 33.92 -0.99 4.76
C ILE A 31 34.02 -2.07 3.66
N HIS A 32 33.30 -1.87 2.57
CA HIS A 32 33.38 -2.64 1.32
C HIS A 32 33.00 -1.72 0.15
N MET A 33 33.28 -2.04 -1.11
CA MET A 33 32.90 -1.15 -2.23
C MET A 33 31.43 -1.34 -2.65
N PRO A 34 30.63 -0.27 -2.86
CA PRO A 34 30.81 1.14 -2.48
C PRO A 34 29.94 1.45 -1.24
N PHE A 35 30.28 0.84 -0.12
CA PHE A 35 29.54 0.91 1.12
C PHE A 35 30.33 1.72 2.15
N ILE A 36 29.68 2.79 2.61
CA ILE A 36 30.25 3.80 3.51
C ILE A 36 29.63 3.62 4.90
N ALA A 37 30.44 3.65 5.94
CA ALA A 37 29.98 3.61 7.33
C ALA A 37 29.08 4.80 7.66
N THR A 38 27.90 4.54 8.21
CA THR A 38 26.90 5.56 8.58
C THR A 38 27.10 6.09 10.00
N GLU A 39 27.71 5.31 10.89
CA GLU A 39 27.97 5.67 12.29
C GLU A 39 29.35 5.17 12.71
N ASP A 40 29.90 5.78 13.76
CA ASP A 40 31.18 5.37 14.36
C ASP A 40 30.96 4.12 15.21
N GLY A 41 31.77 3.08 15.00
CA GLY A 41 31.58 1.83 15.71
C GLY A 41 32.66 0.79 15.46
N ILE A 42 32.60 -0.29 16.23
CA ILE A 42 33.48 -1.45 16.08
C ILE A 42 32.79 -2.47 15.17
N VAL A 43 33.44 -2.87 14.09
CA VAL A 43 32.87 -3.85 13.15
C VAL A 43 33.03 -5.26 13.71
N GLN A 44 31.93 -5.97 13.96
CA GLN A 44 31.97 -7.39 14.32
C GLN A 44 31.30 -8.23 13.22
N PHE A 45 32.02 -9.20 12.65
CA PHE A 45 31.46 -10.17 11.70
C PHE A 45 30.70 -11.27 12.44
N ILE A 46 29.52 -10.95 12.96
CA ILE A 46 28.70 -11.95 13.65
C ILE A 46 27.42 -12.17 12.87
N LYS A 47 27.07 -13.45 12.67
CA LYS A 47 25.83 -13.88 12.02
C LYS A 47 24.58 -13.47 12.82
N THR A 48 24.73 -13.09 14.07
CA THR A 48 23.65 -12.64 14.96
C THR A 48 24.28 -11.84 16.11
N LEU A 49 24.06 -10.52 16.14
CA LEU A 49 24.35 -9.71 17.31
C LEU A 49 23.11 -8.98 17.80
N ILE A 50 22.89 -9.21 19.08
CA ILE A 50 21.87 -8.66 19.95
C ILE A 50 22.38 -7.29 20.39
N SER A 51 21.98 -6.23 19.69
CA SER A 51 22.03 -4.87 20.22
C SER A 51 20.61 -4.42 20.47
N SER A 52 20.33 -4.04 21.72
CA SER A 52 19.07 -3.45 22.16
C SER A 52 18.91 -2.07 21.53
N VAL A 53 18.56 -2.06 20.24
CA VAL A 53 18.13 -0.88 19.52
C VAL A 53 16.71 -0.57 19.98
N HIS A 54 16.41 0.70 20.26
CA HIS A 54 15.05 1.14 20.50
C HIS A 54 14.22 0.95 19.23
N TYR A 55 13.60 -0.21 19.10
CA TYR A 55 12.66 -0.48 18.02
C TYR A 55 11.44 0.41 18.21
N ALA A 56 11.07 1.13 17.15
CA ALA A 56 9.73 1.69 17.07
C ALA A 56 8.73 0.52 17.17
N LEU A 57 7.79 0.63 18.10
CA LEU A 57 6.71 -0.35 18.19
C LEU A 57 5.91 -0.27 16.89
N TYR A 58 5.87 -1.38 16.15
CA TYR A 58 5.03 -1.51 14.98
C TYR A 58 3.57 -1.23 15.34
N PHE A 59 2.84 -0.62 14.41
CA PHE A 59 1.41 -0.39 14.57
C PHE A 59 0.69 -1.74 14.72
N LYS A 60 0.23 -2.05 15.94
CA LYS A 60 -0.46 -3.31 16.29
C LYS A 60 -1.96 -3.26 16.12
N VAL A 61 -2.52 -2.06 15.98
CA VAL A 61 -3.96 -1.85 15.94
C VAL A 61 -4.43 -2.05 14.51
N GLN A 62 -5.57 -2.70 14.32
CA GLN A 62 -6.20 -2.76 13.02
C GLN A 62 -6.79 -1.39 12.69
N LEU A 63 -6.55 -0.87 11.49
CA LEU A 63 -7.14 0.41 11.06
C LEU A 63 -8.67 0.31 11.16
N SER A 64 -9.28 1.27 11.86
CA SER A 64 -10.73 1.39 11.94
C SER A 64 -11.31 1.57 10.55
N VAL A 65 -12.46 0.94 10.29
CA VAL A 65 -13.17 1.07 9.01
C VAL A 65 -13.67 2.51 8.89
N MET A 66 -13.03 3.29 8.03
CA MET A 66 -13.45 4.65 7.72
C MET A 66 -14.52 4.65 6.62
N ASN A 67 -15.33 5.70 6.59
CA ASN A 67 -16.27 5.94 5.51
C ASN A 67 -15.54 6.18 4.18
N PRO A 68 -16.20 5.95 3.04
CA PRO A 68 -15.63 6.26 1.74
C PRO A 68 -15.16 7.73 1.67
N PRO A 69 -14.04 8.01 0.99
CA PRO A 69 -13.48 9.37 0.91
C PRO A 69 -14.37 10.36 0.14
N VAL A 70 -15.39 9.85 -0.56
CA VAL A 70 -16.33 10.64 -1.35
C VAL A 70 -17.74 10.40 -0.82
N LEU A 71 -18.46 11.50 -0.54
CA LEU A 71 -19.89 11.48 -0.25
C LEU A 71 -20.64 11.15 -1.55
N VAL A 72 -20.96 9.88 -1.76
CA VAL A 72 -21.81 9.45 -2.87
C VAL A 72 -23.24 9.32 -2.34
N GLY A 73 -24.18 10.01 -2.97
CA GLY A 73 -25.58 9.91 -2.58
C GLY A 73 -26.20 8.56 -2.98
N ASP A 74 -27.39 8.30 -2.45
CA ASP A 74 -27.98 6.96 -2.45
C ASP A 74 -28.93 6.68 -3.62
N LYS A 75 -29.14 7.68 -4.48
CA LYS A 75 -30.03 7.58 -5.65
C LYS A 75 -29.51 6.52 -6.62
N ALA A 76 -30.42 5.83 -7.32
CA ALA A 76 -30.04 4.69 -8.14
C ALA A 76 -29.06 5.05 -9.27
N HIS A 77 -29.22 6.21 -9.92
CA HIS A 77 -28.28 6.69 -10.94
C HIS A 77 -26.86 6.94 -10.38
N GLN A 78 -26.74 7.49 -9.16
CA GLN A 78 -25.44 7.78 -8.55
C GLN A 78 -24.70 6.50 -8.18
N ARG A 79 -25.43 5.48 -7.72
CA ARG A 79 -24.88 4.14 -7.45
C ARG A 79 -24.43 3.45 -8.73
N TYR A 80 -25.19 3.57 -9.82
CA TYR A 80 -24.83 3.02 -11.12
C TYR A 80 -23.53 3.65 -11.65
N CYS A 81 -23.45 4.99 -11.72
CA CYS A 81 -22.25 5.68 -12.19
C CYS A 81 -21.00 5.34 -11.35
N LYS A 82 -21.16 5.11 -10.04
CA LYS A 82 -20.05 4.65 -9.18
C LYS A 82 -19.57 3.26 -9.57
N VAL A 83 -20.47 2.34 -9.87
CA VAL A 83 -20.13 0.95 -10.24
C VAL A 83 -19.50 0.91 -11.63
N GLU A 84 -20.03 1.68 -12.57
CA GLU A 84 -19.48 1.89 -13.91
C GLU A 84 -18.05 2.42 -13.86
N HIS A 85 -17.81 3.47 -13.06
CA HIS A 85 -16.47 4.03 -12.91
C HIS A 85 -15.46 3.04 -12.32
N ILE A 86 -15.88 2.21 -11.35
CA ILE A 86 -15.00 1.17 -10.79
C ILE A 86 -14.68 0.11 -11.85
N PHE A 87 -15.63 -0.25 -12.71
CA PHE A 87 -15.40 -1.16 -13.82
C PHE A 87 -14.39 -0.58 -14.83
N GLU A 88 -14.53 0.69 -15.21
CA GLU A 88 -13.59 1.37 -16.09
C GLU A 88 -12.17 1.33 -15.51
N CYS A 89 -12.00 1.67 -14.22
CA CYS A 89 -10.71 1.57 -13.57
C CYS A 89 -10.11 0.16 -13.62
N ILE A 90 -10.93 -0.88 -13.49
CA ILE A 90 -10.44 -2.27 -13.58
C ILE A 90 -10.00 -2.60 -15.01
N LEU A 91 -10.74 -2.14 -16.02
CA LEU A 91 -10.38 -2.33 -17.43
C LEU A 91 -9.11 -1.57 -17.80
N ASP A 92 -8.87 -0.41 -17.18
CA ASP A 92 -7.63 0.37 -17.30
C ASP A 92 -6.44 -0.25 -16.56
N GLY A 93 -6.64 -1.37 -15.86
CA GLY A 93 -5.58 -2.13 -15.18
C GLY A 93 -5.34 -1.74 -13.72
N TYR A 94 -6.21 -0.91 -13.12
CA TYR A 94 -6.14 -0.62 -11.68
C TYR A 94 -6.64 -1.81 -10.86
N ASP A 95 -5.79 -2.31 -9.97
CA ASP A 95 -6.10 -3.49 -9.16
C ASP A 95 -7.12 -3.19 -8.05
N ASN A 96 -8.35 -3.66 -8.26
CA ASN A 96 -9.45 -3.61 -7.30
C ASN A 96 -10.01 -5.02 -6.99
N GLN A 97 -9.16 -6.06 -6.94
CA GLN A 97 -9.57 -7.47 -6.73
C GLN A 97 -10.52 -7.71 -5.55
N ALA A 98 -10.37 -6.99 -4.43
CA ALA A 98 -11.25 -7.12 -3.26
C ALA A 98 -12.70 -6.69 -3.54
N ILE A 99 -12.91 -5.81 -4.51
CA ILE A 99 -14.22 -5.27 -4.89
C ILE A 99 -14.79 -6.02 -6.09
N LEU A 100 -13.94 -6.55 -6.98
CA LEU A 100 -14.28 -7.22 -8.25
C LEU A 100 -15.40 -8.26 -8.09
N HIS A 101 -15.28 -9.17 -7.13
CA HIS A 101 -16.27 -10.23 -6.90
C HIS A 101 -17.65 -9.70 -6.46
N LYS A 102 -17.72 -8.47 -5.95
CA LYS A 102 -18.96 -7.84 -5.47
C LYS A 102 -19.62 -6.97 -6.54
N ILE A 103 -18.96 -6.75 -7.67
CA ILE A 103 -19.44 -5.82 -8.71
C ILE A 103 -20.69 -6.33 -9.43
N PRO A 104 -20.77 -7.60 -9.90
CA PRO A 104 -21.95 -8.08 -10.63
C PRO A 104 -23.24 -7.95 -9.82
N ALA A 105 -23.20 -8.38 -8.56
CA ALA A 105 -24.34 -8.27 -7.65
C ALA A 105 -24.75 -6.81 -7.36
N LYS A 106 -23.78 -5.89 -7.28
CA LYS A 106 -24.06 -4.46 -7.10
C LYS A 106 -24.67 -3.81 -8.35
N LEU A 107 -24.21 -4.23 -9.53
CA LEU A 107 -24.74 -3.74 -10.81
C LEU A 107 -26.20 -4.18 -11.01
N GLU A 108 -26.50 -5.47 -10.78
CA GLU A 108 -27.87 -5.99 -10.85
C GLU A 108 -28.80 -5.25 -9.89
N ALA A 109 -28.38 -5.05 -8.65
CA ALA A 109 -29.16 -4.32 -7.65
C ALA A 109 -29.36 -2.83 -8.00
N ALA A 110 -28.41 -2.19 -8.69
CA ALA A 110 -28.57 -0.83 -9.16
C ALA A 110 -29.55 -0.75 -10.35
N LEU A 111 -29.44 -1.66 -11.32
CA LEU A 111 -30.31 -1.71 -12.49
C LEU A 111 -31.77 -1.99 -12.14
N LEU A 112 -32.03 -2.96 -11.24
CA LEU A 112 -33.39 -3.25 -10.77
C LEU A 112 -34.03 -2.04 -10.08
N ARG A 113 -33.25 -1.23 -9.34
CA ARG A 113 -33.74 0.00 -8.71
C ARG A 113 -34.04 1.10 -9.72
N ILE A 114 -33.20 1.27 -10.75
CA ILE A 114 -33.47 2.23 -11.82
C ILE A 114 -34.76 1.85 -12.57
N SER A 115 -34.98 0.56 -12.85
CA SER A 115 -36.22 0.09 -13.47
C SER A 115 -37.45 0.42 -12.61
N ASN A 116 -37.35 0.26 -11.29
CA ASN A 116 -38.46 0.58 -10.38
C ASN A 116 -38.68 2.10 -10.25
N GLU A 117 -37.61 2.90 -10.25
CA GLU A 117 -37.70 4.36 -10.21
C GLU A 117 -38.31 4.93 -11.50
N THR A 118 -37.93 4.40 -12.68
CA THR A 118 -38.49 4.82 -13.97
C THR A 118 -39.97 4.48 -14.12
N HIS A 119 -40.43 3.35 -13.57
CA HIS A 119 -41.86 3.03 -13.47
C HIS A 119 -42.62 3.97 -12.52
N SER A 120 -41.96 4.49 -11.47
CA SER A 120 -42.57 5.43 -10.52
C SER A 120 -42.61 6.90 -11.01
N GLN A 121 -41.70 7.30 -11.90
CA GLN A 121 -41.62 8.67 -12.44
C GLN A 121 -42.37 8.88 -13.76
N GLY A 122 -43.05 7.85 -14.28
CA GLY A 122 -43.80 7.90 -15.54
C GLY A 122 -45.15 8.63 -15.53
N LEU A 123 -45.44 9.50 -14.54
CA LEU A 123 -46.76 10.17 -14.41
C LEU A 123 -46.71 11.70 -14.20
N GLU A 124 -45.60 12.38 -14.45
CA GLU A 124 -45.58 13.85 -14.52
C GLU A 124 -44.92 14.32 -15.82
N TYR A 125 -45.68 14.27 -16.92
CA TYR A 125 -45.44 15.17 -18.04
C TYR A 125 -46.19 16.48 -17.74
N PRO A 126 -45.54 17.66 -17.75
CA PRO A 126 -46.26 18.91 -17.70
C PRO A 126 -47.05 19.05 -19.00
N ALA A 127 -48.38 19.02 -18.90
CA ALA A 127 -49.28 19.39 -19.98
C ALA A 127 -48.92 20.81 -20.44
N LYS A 128 -48.60 20.95 -21.73
CA LYS A 128 -48.57 22.25 -22.41
C LYS A 128 -49.98 22.77 -22.62
#